data_AF-A0A645EDQ3-F1
#
_entry.id   AF-A0A645EDQ3-F1
#
_cell.length_a   1.000
_cell.length_b   1.000
_cell.length_c   1.000
_cell.angle_alpha   90.00
_cell.angle_beta   90.00
_cell.angle_gamma   90.00
#
_symmetry.space_group_name_H-M   'P 1'
#
loop_
_entity.id
_entity.type
_entity.pdbx_description
1 polymer ?
#
loop_
_entity_poly.entity_id
_entity_poly.type
_entity_poly.pdbx_seq_one_letter_code
_entity_poly.pdbx_strand_id
1 'polypeptide(L)'
;MLETSDTYHGTERTCYGLADKVINVIDIRQKYLQDVLRVSLNKLGFTKEANNSVHFGYEVVALSAAAAKELGVTVDEADEKGIYAMAGRKGIGVKADDLVDRVIAKATEEVAKRHPEHTAEENTALGEQIAIAAIRYYMIRYNMNSLIVFDFAEALNMQGNTGPYCSMHMPEPTTF
;
A
#
# COMPACT_ATOMS: atom_id res chain seq x y z
N MET A 1 7.89 -12.96 -32.47
CA MET A 1 8.12 -14.36 -32.06
C MET A 1 9.61 -14.64 -32.23
N LEU A 2 10.41 -14.40 -31.19
CA LEU A 2 11.81 -14.82 -31.12
C LEU A 2 12.07 -15.17 -29.66
N GLU A 3 11.80 -16.42 -29.30
CA GLU A 3 12.28 -17.05 -28.08
C GLU A 3 13.75 -17.40 -28.30
N THR A 4 14.67 -16.70 -27.64
CA THR A 4 16.06 -17.15 -27.56
C THR A 4 16.19 -18.01 -26.31
N SER A 5 16.17 -19.33 -26.52
CA SER A 5 16.47 -20.32 -25.49
C SER A 5 17.97 -20.37 -25.24
N ASP A 6 18.39 -19.91 -24.06
CA ASP A 6 19.79 -20.05 -23.60
C ASP A 6 19.83 -21.18 -22.58
N THR A 7 20.59 -22.24 -22.87
CA THR A 7 20.64 -23.47 -22.06
C THR A 7 21.96 -23.57 -21.31
N TYR A 8 21.90 -23.65 -19.99
CA TYR A 8 23.01 -24.11 -19.14
C TYR A 8 22.48 -25.15 -18.16
N HIS A 9 22.98 -26.40 -18.27
CA HIS A 9 22.56 -27.59 -17.51
C HIS A 9 21.10 -28.04 -17.70
N GLY A 10 20.62 -28.08 -18.95
CA GLY A 10 19.45 -28.90 -19.32
C GLY A 10 18.11 -28.55 -18.65
N THR A 11 18.00 -27.37 -18.05
CA THR A 11 16.75 -26.85 -17.48
C THR A 11 16.34 -25.63 -18.29
N GLU A 12 15.13 -25.61 -18.85
CA GLU A 12 14.57 -24.39 -19.47
C GLU A 12 14.55 -23.28 -18.41
N ARG A 13 15.38 -22.25 -18.60
CA ARG A 13 15.29 -21.03 -17.81
C ARG A 13 14.30 -20.10 -18.49
N THR A 14 13.23 -19.75 -17.78
CA THR A 14 12.58 -18.47 -18.03
C THR A 14 13.66 -17.38 -17.85
N CYS A 15 14.03 -16.72 -18.95
CA CYS A 15 14.99 -15.65 -18.89
C CYS A 15 14.33 -14.43 -18.23
N TYR A 16 14.80 -14.06 -17.04
CA TYR A 16 14.39 -12.83 -16.37
C TYR A 16 15.36 -11.70 -16.77
N GLY A 17 14.84 -10.50 -17.01
CA GLY A 17 15.63 -9.34 -17.43
C GLY A 17 15.21 -8.79 -18.80
N LEU A 18 16.14 -8.08 -19.47
CA LEU A 18 15.93 -7.48 -20.79
C LEU A 18 14.67 -6.60 -20.91
N ALA A 19 14.32 -5.91 -19.83
CA ALA A 19 13.12 -5.09 -19.81
C ALA A 19 13.26 -3.87 -20.73
N ASP A 20 12.28 -3.65 -21.61
CA ASP A 20 12.17 -2.41 -22.38
C ASP A 20 11.87 -1.20 -21.49
N LYS A 21 11.24 -1.41 -20.32
CA LYS A 21 10.87 -0.38 -19.35
C LYS A 21 11.01 -0.88 -17.93
N VAL A 22 11.54 -0.02 -17.06
CA VAL A 22 11.75 -0.29 -15.63
C VAL A 22 10.98 0.74 -14.83
N ILE A 23 10.09 0.30 -13.94
CA ILE A 23 9.34 1.17 -13.04
C ILE A 23 9.72 0.81 -11.60
N ASN A 24 10.48 1.70 -10.96
CA ASN A 24 10.92 1.53 -9.59
C ASN A 24 9.93 2.24 -8.65
N VAL A 25 9.11 1.48 -7.93
CA VAL A 25 8.18 2.00 -6.91
C VAL A 25 8.90 2.05 -5.56
N ILE A 26 9.53 3.17 -5.25
CA ILE A 26 10.37 3.34 -4.06
C ILE A 26 10.21 4.72 -3.45
N ASP A 27 10.47 4.84 -2.15
CA ASP A 27 10.40 6.10 -1.39
C ASP A 27 11.09 7.28 -2.12
N ILE A 28 10.44 8.44 -2.12
CA ILE A 28 10.89 9.65 -2.81
C ILE A 28 12.29 10.12 -2.36
N ARG A 29 12.72 9.78 -1.15
CA ARG A 29 14.06 10.09 -0.62
C ARG A 29 15.17 9.41 -1.42
N GLN A 30 14.86 8.37 -2.18
CA GLN A 30 15.81 7.69 -3.06
C GLN A 30 15.92 8.33 -4.46
N LYS A 31 15.20 9.43 -4.71
CA LYS A 31 15.17 10.13 -6.01
C LYS A 31 16.56 10.49 -6.52
N TYR A 32 17.43 11.00 -5.65
CA TYR A 32 18.78 11.41 -6.06
C TYR A 32 19.57 10.25 -6.70
N LEU A 33 19.52 9.06 -6.09
CA LEU A 33 20.21 7.89 -6.61
C LEU A 33 19.64 7.44 -7.97
N GLN A 34 18.32 7.51 -8.14
CA GLN A 34 17.66 7.21 -9.40
C GLN A 34 18.04 8.22 -10.50
N ASP A 35 18.13 9.51 -10.16
CA ASP A 35 18.59 10.55 -11.09
C ASP A 35 20.04 10.32 -11.51
N VAL A 36 20.92 9.96 -10.57
CA VAL A 36 22.33 9.63 -10.88
C VAL A 36 22.41 8.44 -11.85
N LEU A 37 21.61 7.40 -11.64
CA LEU A 37 21.53 6.25 -12.55
C LEU A 37 21.11 6.69 -13.96
N ARG A 38 20.02 7.47 -14.05
CA ARG A 38 19.49 7.96 -15.32
C ARG A 38 20.49 8.85 -16.08
N VAL A 39 21.18 9.74 -15.37
CA VAL A 39 22.23 10.59 -15.95
C VAL A 39 23.41 9.75 -16.44
N SER A 40 23.80 8.71 -15.69
CA SER A 40 24.88 7.81 -16.07
C SER A 40 24.55 7.02 -17.34
N LEU A 41 23.33 6.49 -17.45
CA LEU A 41 22.85 5.81 -18.66
C LEU A 41 22.90 6.73 -19.88
N ASN A 42 22.43 7.98 -19.74
CA ASN A 42 22.52 8.97 -20.79
C ASN A 42 23.97 9.25 -21.23
N LYS A 43 24.90 9.39 -20.27
CA LYS A 43 26.33 9.63 -20.58
C LYS A 43 26.99 8.46 -21.30
N LEU A 44 26.51 7.24 -21.09
CA LEU A 44 27.01 6.03 -21.75
C LEU A 44 26.35 5.76 -23.11
N GLY A 45 25.42 6.61 -23.55
CA GLY A 45 24.71 6.47 -24.83
C GLY A 45 23.40 5.67 -24.75
N PHE A 46 23.07 5.10 -23.58
CA PHE A 46 21.84 4.35 -23.31
C PHE A 46 20.64 5.27 -23.06
N THR A 47 20.33 6.12 -24.04
CA THR A 47 19.30 7.17 -23.92
C THR A 47 17.88 6.58 -23.86
N LYS A 48 17.63 5.49 -24.60
CA LYS A 48 16.33 4.79 -24.58
C LYS A 48 16.08 4.21 -23.20
N GLU A 49 17.07 3.53 -22.64
CA GLU A 49 17.05 2.89 -21.32
C GLU A 49 16.90 3.94 -20.21
N ALA A 50 17.60 5.08 -20.34
CA ALA A 50 17.46 6.19 -19.41
C ALA A 50 16.04 6.77 -19.39
N ASN A 51 15.41 6.95 -20.56
CA ASN A 51 14.04 7.44 -20.66
C ASN A 51 13.01 6.40 -20.17
N ASN A 52 13.34 5.12 -20.31
CA ASN A 52 12.49 4.02 -19.89
C ASN A 52 12.72 3.59 -18.44
N SER A 53 13.65 4.23 -17.72
CA SER A 53 13.87 4.05 -16.29
C SER A 53 13.06 5.09 -15.51
N VAL A 54 11.93 4.66 -14.96
CA VAL A 54 10.96 5.51 -14.27
C VAL A 54 11.05 5.28 -12.77
N HIS A 55 11.35 6.34 -12.01
CA HIS A 55 11.18 6.35 -10.56
C HIS A 55 9.76 6.79 -10.22
N PHE A 56 8.99 5.86 -9.67
CA PHE A 56 7.65 6.10 -9.15
C PHE A 56 7.74 6.31 -7.63
N GLY A 57 7.99 7.55 -7.24
CA GLY A 57 8.20 7.96 -5.86
C GLY A 57 6.92 7.98 -5.03
N TYR A 58 6.96 7.43 -3.81
CA TYR A 58 5.93 7.64 -2.80
C TYR A 58 6.54 8.28 -1.54
N GLU A 59 5.76 9.09 -0.83
CA GLU A 59 6.11 9.63 0.48
C GLU A 59 5.75 8.64 1.60
N VAL A 60 6.33 8.83 2.78
CA VAL A 60 6.08 7.93 3.91
C VAL A 60 4.64 7.96 4.42
N VAL A 61 4.23 6.88 5.06
CA VAL A 61 2.99 6.80 5.85
C VAL A 61 3.33 7.05 7.32
N ALA A 62 2.60 7.95 7.94
CA ALA A 62 2.61 8.20 9.37
C ALA A 62 1.24 7.84 9.98
N LEU A 63 1.18 7.74 11.29
CA LEU A 63 -0.05 7.44 12.04
C LEU A 63 -0.56 8.72 12.71
N SER A 64 -1.90 8.87 12.75
CA SER A 64 -2.52 9.84 13.65
C SER A 64 -2.25 9.46 15.11
N ALA A 65 -2.37 10.41 16.04
CA ALA A 65 -2.26 10.13 17.48
C ALA A 65 -3.26 9.05 17.94
N ALA A 66 -4.47 9.05 17.40
CA ALA A 66 -5.49 8.04 17.69
C ALA A 66 -5.04 6.65 17.21
N ALA A 67 -4.58 6.54 15.97
CA ALA A 67 -4.10 5.28 15.42
C ALA A 67 -2.85 4.77 16.14
N ALA A 68 -1.91 5.66 16.47
CA ALA A 68 -0.71 5.34 17.23
C ALA A 68 -1.05 4.77 18.61
N LYS A 69 -1.97 5.41 19.35
CA LYS A 69 -2.44 4.95 20.66
C LYS A 69 -3.10 3.58 20.58
N GLU A 70 -3.92 3.34 19.55
CA GLU A 70 -4.57 2.05 19.34
C GLU A 70 -3.58 0.92 19.04
N LEU A 71 -2.47 1.23 18.39
CA LEU A 71 -1.41 0.29 18.05
C LEU A 71 -0.35 0.16 19.15
N GLY A 72 -0.61 0.72 20.34
CA GLY A 72 0.27 0.62 21.50
C GLY A 72 1.55 1.46 21.42
N VAL A 73 1.61 2.44 20.51
CA VAL A 73 2.71 3.40 20.44
C VAL A 73 2.58 4.42 21.56
N THR A 74 3.69 4.76 22.23
CA THR A 74 3.71 5.84 23.22
C THR A 74 3.50 7.18 22.53
N VAL A 75 2.33 7.76 22.76
CA VAL A 75 1.91 9.09 22.29
C VAL A 75 2.24 10.09 23.39
N ASP A 76 3.07 11.08 23.09
CA ASP A 76 3.27 12.23 23.95
C ASP A 76 2.14 13.23 23.72
N GLU A 77 1.26 13.43 24.72
CA GLU A 77 0.11 14.34 24.62
C GLU A 77 0.52 15.82 24.48
N ALA A 78 1.80 16.14 24.73
CA ALA A 78 2.38 17.46 24.49
C ALA A 78 2.87 17.68 23.05
N ASP A 79 2.88 16.64 22.20
CA ASP A 79 3.29 16.77 20.79
C ASP A 79 2.20 17.46 19.97
N GLU A 80 2.36 18.77 19.74
CA GLU A 80 1.46 19.61 18.94
C GLU A 80 1.18 19.05 17.53
N LYS A 81 2.06 18.22 16.97
CA LYS A 81 1.89 17.71 15.60
C LYS A 81 0.96 16.50 15.53
N GLY A 82 0.86 15.69 16.59
CA GLY A 82 0.01 14.50 16.63
C GLY A 82 0.23 13.49 15.50
N ILE A 83 1.40 13.51 14.85
CA ILE A 83 1.76 12.66 13.70
C ILE A 83 2.96 11.80 14.07
N TYR A 84 2.77 10.48 14.06
CA TYR A 84 3.77 9.50 14.46
C TYR A 84 4.28 8.75 13.24
N ALA A 85 5.48 9.12 12.77
CA ALA A 85 6.12 8.41 11.67
C ALA A 85 6.53 7.00 12.10
N MET A 86 6.28 6.00 11.24
CA MET A 86 6.72 4.63 11.49
C MET A 86 8.25 4.56 11.38
N ALA A 87 8.91 4.34 12.51
CA ALA A 87 10.37 4.37 12.65
C ALA A 87 10.85 3.16 13.46
N GLY A 88 11.20 2.07 12.77
CA GLY A 88 11.64 0.82 13.41
C GLY A 88 12.82 1.00 14.38
N ARG A 89 13.77 1.90 14.09
CA ARG A 89 14.93 2.16 14.98
C ARG A 89 14.61 2.95 16.24
N LYS A 90 13.44 3.61 16.30
CA LYS A 90 12.99 4.37 17.48
C LYS A 90 11.98 3.58 18.33
N GLY A 91 11.74 2.31 18.01
CA GLY A 91 10.73 1.48 18.69
C GLY A 91 9.29 1.82 18.30
N ILE A 92 9.07 2.79 17.41
CA ILE A 92 7.77 3.10 16.80
C ILE A 92 7.63 2.22 15.56
N GLY A 93 7.62 0.91 15.78
CA GLY A 93 7.49 -0.10 14.74
C GLY A 93 6.10 -0.72 14.81
N VAL A 94 5.17 -0.21 14.01
CA VAL A 94 3.88 -0.85 13.84
C VAL A 94 4.05 -1.97 12.81
N LYS A 95 3.67 -3.20 13.17
CA LYS A 95 3.63 -4.29 12.21
C LYS A 95 2.46 -4.08 11.28
N ALA A 96 2.68 -4.34 9.99
CA ALA A 96 1.62 -4.29 9.00
C ALA A 96 0.48 -5.24 9.37
N ASP A 97 0.82 -6.43 9.87
CA ASP A 97 -0.14 -7.44 10.32
C ASP A 97 -1.04 -6.89 11.45
N ASP A 98 -0.44 -6.32 12.51
CA ASP A 98 -1.20 -5.74 13.63
C ASP A 98 -2.15 -4.61 13.17
N LEU A 99 -1.72 -3.80 12.19
CA LEU A 99 -2.56 -2.75 11.60
C LEU A 99 -3.72 -3.37 10.82
N VAL A 100 -3.46 -4.32 9.93
CA VAL A 100 -4.47 -4.97 9.10
C VAL A 100 -5.50 -5.70 9.96
N ASP A 101 -5.03 -6.50 10.93
CA ASP A 101 -5.89 -7.23 11.87
C ASP A 101 -6.80 -6.27 12.64
N ARG A 102 -6.28 -5.11 13.03
CA ARG A 102 -7.06 -4.08 13.74
C ARG A 102 -8.12 -3.45 12.85
N VAL A 103 -7.83 -3.20 11.57
CA VAL A 103 -8.82 -2.70 10.61
C VAL A 103 -9.91 -3.75 10.37
N ILE A 104 -9.54 -5.02 10.19
CA ILE A 104 -10.48 -6.13 9.98
C ILE A 104 -11.43 -6.24 11.18
N ALA A 105 -10.89 -6.29 12.41
CA ALA A 105 -11.71 -6.39 13.62
C ALA A 105 -12.75 -5.26 13.71
N LYS A 106 -12.33 -4.01 13.46
CA LYS A 106 -13.24 -2.85 13.45
C LYS A 106 -14.28 -2.92 12.33
N ALA A 107 -13.88 -3.34 11.13
CA ALA A 107 -14.81 -3.48 10.02
C ALA A 107 -15.86 -4.57 10.33
N THR A 108 -15.46 -5.71 10.88
CA THR A 108 -16.36 -6.79 11.30
C THR A 108 -17.34 -6.32 12.39
N GLU A 109 -16.88 -5.56 13.39
CA GLU A 109 -17.76 -4.97 14.40
C GLU A 109 -18.80 -4.01 13.79
N GLU A 110 -18.39 -3.16 12.85
CA GLU A 110 -19.29 -2.23 12.17
C GLU A 110 -20.29 -2.96 11.25
N VAL A 111 -19.86 -4.02 10.58
CA VAL A 111 -20.73 -4.87 9.77
C VAL A 111 -21.77 -5.57 10.64
N ALA A 112 -21.35 -6.18 11.76
CA ALA A 112 -22.26 -6.88 12.68
C ALA A 112 -23.33 -5.96 13.29
N LYS A 113 -23.01 -4.68 13.53
CA LYS A 113 -23.97 -3.67 13.98
C LYS A 113 -25.01 -3.30 12.90
N ARG A 114 -24.61 -3.30 11.63
CA ARG A 114 -25.48 -2.93 10.50
C ARG A 114 -26.31 -4.10 9.97
N HIS A 115 -25.78 -5.32 10.10
CA HIS A 115 -26.40 -6.56 9.63
C HIS A 115 -26.55 -7.57 10.79
N PRO A 116 -27.42 -7.29 11.78
CA PRO A 116 -27.65 -8.21 12.90
C PRO A 116 -28.26 -9.55 12.48
N GLU A 117 -28.78 -9.66 11.26
CA GLU A 117 -29.32 -10.87 10.66
C GLU A 117 -28.24 -11.85 10.18
N HIS A 118 -27.01 -11.40 9.94
CA HIS A 118 -25.92 -12.25 9.46
C HIS A 118 -25.35 -13.12 10.57
N THR A 119 -24.85 -14.30 10.18
CA THR A 119 -24.04 -15.15 11.05
C THR A 119 -22.69 -14.49 11.37
N ALA A 120 -22.02 -14.97 12.42
CA ALA A 120 -20.69 -14.48 12.79
C ALA A 120 -19.66 -14.70 11.67
N GLU A 121 -19.80 -15.79 10.92
CA GLU A 121 -18.91 -16.16 9.80
C GLU A 121 -19.11 -15.19 8.62
N GLU A 122 -20.36 -14.90 8.25
CA GLU A 122 -20.70 -13.94 7.20
C GLU A 122 -20.21 -12.52 7.53
N ASN A 123 -20.39 -12.09 8.78
CA ASN A 123 -19.90 -10.78 9.24
C ASN A 123 -18.38 -10.67 9.22
N THR A 124 -17.68 -11.77 9.54
CA THR A 124 -16.20 -11.82 9.49
C THR A 124 -15.71 -11.71 8.05
N ALA A 125 -16.26 -12.51 7.14
CA ALA A 125 -15.88 -12.50 5.73
C ALA A 125 -16.14 -11.13 5.07
N LEU A 126 -17.31 -10.54 5.33
CA LEU A 126 -17.66 -9.22 4.81
C LEU A 126 -16.79 -8.11 5.42
N GLY A 127 -16.51 -8.18 6.73
CA GLY A 127 -15.62 -7.25 7.41
C GLY A 127 -14.20 -7.26 6.85
N GLU A 128 -13.66 -8.44 6.57
CA GLU A 128 -12.33 -8.60 5.95
C GLU A 128 -12.27 -7.95 4.56
N GLN A 129 -13.26 -8.22 3.71
CA GLN A 129 -13.33 -7.63 2.37
C GLN A 129 -13.40 -6.10 2.43
N ILE A 130 -14.23 -5.55 3.31
CA ILE A 130 -14.36 -4.10 3.51
C ILE A 130 -13.06 -3.50 4.02
N ALA A 131 -12.40 -4.15 4.99
CA ALA A 131 -11.14 -3.68 5.55
C ALA A 131 -10.03 -3.62 4.50
N ILE A 132 -9.85 -4.68 3.70
CA ILE A 132 -8.84 -4.72 2.64
C ILE A 132 -9.13 -3.64 1.58
N ALA A 133 -10.39 -3.51 1.16
CA ALA A 133 -10.80 -2.49 0.21
C ALA A 133 -10.56 -1.07 0.75
N ALA A 134 -10.89 -0.83 2.02
CA ALA A 134 -10.67 0.43 2.71
C ALA A 134 -9.17 0.80 2.76
N ILE A 135 -8.30 -0.13 3.18
CA ILE A 135 -6.85 0.11 3.25
C ILE A 135 -6.29 0.44 1.86
N ARG A 136 -6.61 -0.39 0.85
CA ARG A 136 -6.11 -0.18 -0.52
C ARG A 136 -6.58 1.16 -1.07
N TYR A 137 -7.85 1.47 -0.91
CA TYR A 137 -8.40 2.75 -1.35
C TYR A 137 -7.76 3.93 -0.62
N TYR A 138 -7.58 3.81 0.69
CA TYR A 138 -6.94 4.84 1.50
C TYR A 138 -5.51 5.12 1.02
N MET A 139 -4.76 4.09 0.61
CA MET A 139 -3.40 4.30 0.09
C MET A 139 -3.37 4.95 -1.30
N ILE A 140 -4.34 4.66 -2.18
CA ILE A 140 -4.33 5.17 -3.56
C ILE A 140 -5.07 6.50 -3.75
N ARG A 141 -5.95 6.90 -2.81
CA ARG A 141 -6.71 8.16 -2.93
C ARG A 141 -5.85 9.41 -2.74
N TYR A 142 -4.71 9.27 -2.08
CA TYR A 142 -3.79 10.39 -1.83
C TYR A 142 -2.77 10.53 -2.97
N ASN A 143 -2.34 11.77 -3.20
CA ASN A 143 -1.21 12.02 -4.07
C ASN A 143 0.04 11.37 -3.47
N MET A 144 0.76 10.60 -4.29
CA MET A 144 1.92 9.83 -3.83
C MET A 144 3.05 10.69 -3.28
N ASN A 145 3.11 11.98 -3.65
CA ASN A 145 4.09 12.93 -3.15
C ASN A 145 3.67 13.61 -1.83
N SER A 146 2.55 13.20 -1.23
CA SER A 146 2.03 13.77 0.01
C SER A 146 2.17 12.80 1.17
N LEU A 147 2.53 13.32 2.35
CA LEU A 147 2.54 12.55 3.60
C LEU A 147 1.14 12.00 3.86
N ILE A 148 1.02 10.68 3.96
CA ILE A 148 -0.24 10.02 4.32
C ILE A 148 -0.26 9.88 5.84
N VAL A 149 -1.24 10.49 6.50
CA VAL A 149 -1.48 10.32 7.94
C VAL A 149 -2.63 9.35 8.10
N PHE A 150 -2.31 8.09 8.34
CA PHE A 150 -3.28 7.02 8.47
C PHE A 150 -4.07 7.12 9.79
N ASP A 151 -5.39 7.00 9.66
CA ASP A 151 -6.34 6.99 10.78
C ASP A 151 -7.39 5.89 10.56
N PHE A 152 -7.65 5.08 11.59
CA PHE A 152 -8.61 3.97 11.51
C PHE A 152 -10.04 4.44 11.27
N ALA A 153 -10.46 5.53 11.92
CA ALA A 153 -11.82 6.04 11.79
C ALA A 153 -12.04 6.60 10.39
N GLU A 154 -11.04 7.31 9.85
CA GLU A 154 -11.12 7.83 8.48
C GLU A 154 -11.08 6.71 7.43
N ALA A 155 -10.23 5.70 7.61
CA ALA A 155 -10.14 4.57 6.69
C ALA A 155 -11.45 3.78 6.59
N LEU A 156 -12.16 3.61 7.71
CA LEU A 156 -13.42 2.85 7.79
C LEU A 156 -14.68 3.70 7.63
N ASN A 157 -14.55 5.02 7.46
CA ASN A 157 -15.70 5.89 7.27
C ASN A 157 -16.35 5.63 5.90
N MET A 158 -17.51 4.99 5.90
CA MET A 158 -18.25 4.58 4.69
C MET A 158 -19.13 5.69 4.10
N GLN A 159 -19.16 6.89 4.69
CA GLN A 159 -20.04 8.00 4.30
C GLN A 159 -19.35 9.09 3.45
N GLY A 160 -18.05 8.94 3.15
CA GLY A 160 -17.30 9.81 2.24
C GLY A 160 -16.88 9.09 0.97
N ASN A 161 -16.14 9.77 0.08
CA ASN A 161 -15.41 9.14 -1.03
C ASN A 161 -14.41 8.12 -0.46
N THR A 162 -14.87 6.91 -0.16
CA THR A 162 -14.09 5.86 0.51
C THR A 162 -14.36 4.52 -0.17
N GLY A 163 -13.31 3.70 -0.27
CA GLY A 163 -13.25 2.42 -1.01
C GLY A 163 -14.38 1.41 -0.80
N PRO A 164 -15.04 1.34 0.38
CA PRO A 164 -16.17 0.43 0.56
C PRO A 164 -17.36 0.72 -0.37
N TYR A 165 -17.50 1.94 -0.89
CA TYR A 165 -18.53 2.26 -1.88
C TYR A 165 -18.29 1.53 -3.22
N CYS A 166 -17.02 1.31 -3.60
CA CYS A 166 -16.69 0.57 -4.81
C CYS A 166 -16.93 -0.94 -4.66
N SER A 167 -16.70 -1.53 -3.49
CA SER A 167 -16.98 -2.96 -3.25
C SER A 167 -18.47 -3.24 -3.04
N MET A 168 -19.20 -2.31 -2.43
CA MET A 168 -20.66 -2.44 -2.25
C MET A 168 -21.44 -2.31 -3.58
N HIS A 169 -20.82 -1.79 -4.64
CA HIS A 169 -21.42 -1.66 -5.98
C HIS A 169 -20.84 -2.62 -7.04
N MET A 170 -19.91 -3.51 -6.67
CA MET A 170 -19.41 -4.51 -7.62
C MET A 170 -20.29 -5.77 -7.53
N PRO A 171 -21.12 -6.09 -8.54
CA PRO A 171 -21.85 -7.35 -8.56
C PRO A 171 -20.85 -8.52 -8.59
N GLU A 172 -21.22 -9.62 -7.94
CA GLU A 172 -20.53 -10.92 -7.94
C GLU A 172 -19.78 -11.21 -9.25
N PRO A 173 -18.56 -11.78 -9.21
CA PRO A 173 -17.83 -12.10 -10.41
C PRO A 173 -18.61 -13.13 -11.23
N THR A 174 -19.21 -12.70 -12.34
CA THR A 174 -19.65 -13.61 -13.40
C THR A 174 -18.44 -14.43 -13.84
N THR A 175 -18.48 -15.71 -13.55
CA THR A 175 -17.57 -16.73 -14.05
C THR A 175 -17.49 -16.62 -15.58
N PHE A 176 -16.29 -16.39 -16.10
CA PHE A 176 -15.95 -16.62 -17.51
C PHE A 176 -15.23 -17.96 -17.64
#